data_AF-A0A6P1IQV7-F1
#
_entry.id   AF-A0A6P1IQV7-F1
#
_cell.length_a   1.000
_cell.length_b   1.000
_cell.length_c   1.000
_cell.angle_alpha   90.00
_cell.angle_beta   90.00
_cell.angle_gamma   90.00
#
_symmetry.space_group_name_H-M   'P 1'
#
loop_
_entity.id
_entity.type
_entity.pdbx_description
1 polymer ?
#
loop_
_entity_poly.entity_id
_entity_poly.type
_entity_poly.pdbx_seq_one_letter_code
_entity_poly.pdbx_strand_id
1 'polypeptide(L)'
;MPCADPGRYHQLHVLEQLPNPLGLPDHGIALDGISETWFPNEATLLSSAQSLAGAALAADNRTYVERSRKLFFDEQVLFPAPV
;
A
#
# COMPACT_ATOMS: atom_id res chain seq x y z
N MET A 1 -1.75 -15.16 18.06
CA MET A 1 -1.43 -15.94 16.85
C MET A 1 -0.20 -15.34 16.19
N PRO A 2 0.67 -16.15 15.55
CA PRO A 2 1.79 -15.60 14.77
C PRO A 2 1.26 -14.69 13.66
N CYS A 3 1.96 -13.58 13.42
CA CYS A 3 1.64 -12.66 12.33
C CYS A 3 1.84 -13.41 10.99
N ALA A 4 0.85 -13.36 10.11
CA ALA A 4 1.03 -13.92 8.78
C ALA A 4 2.01 -13.03 7.99
N ASP A 5 3.04 -13.66 7.45
CA ASP A 5 4.15 -12.99 6.76
C ASP A 5 3.66 -12.35 5.46
N PRO A 6 3.78 -11.02 5.28
CA PRO A 6 3.59 -10.41 3.98
C PRO A 6 4.73 -10.86 3.07
N GLY A 7 4.43 -11.68 2.06
CA GLY A 7 5.45 -12.25 1.18
C GLY A 7 6.32 -11.21 0.45
N ARG A 8 5.89 -9.94 0.42
CA ARG A 8 6.67 -8.80 -0.07
C ARG A 8 6.21 -7.49 0.60
N TYR A 9 7.14 -6.57 0.77
CA TYR A 9 6.88 -5.19 1.21
C TYR A 9 7.74 -4.20 0.44
N HIS A 10 7.15 -3.08 0.00
CA HIS A 10 7.87 -1.93 -0.58
C HIS A 10 7.39 -0.64 0.05
N GLN A 11 8.32 0.30 0.20
CA GLN A 11 8.03 1.68 0.58
C GLN A 11 8.83 2.62 -0.31
N LEU A 12 8.14 3.58 -0.91
CA LEU A 12 8.68 4.54 -1.85
C LEU A 12 8.31 5.96 -1.39
N HIS A 13 9.24 6.90 -1.60
CA HIS A 13 8.98 8.32 -1.42
C HIS A 13 8.68 8.96 -2.77
N VAL A 14 7.74 9.91 -2.77
CA VAL A 14 7.48 10.73 -3.97
C VAL A 14 8.53 11.84 -4.00
N LEU A 15 9.38 11.83 -5.03
CA LEU A 15 10.40 12.86 -5.23
C LEU A 15 9.88 14.05 -6.03
N GLU A 16 8.95 13.79 -6.94
CA GLU A 16 8.38 14.77 -7.86
C GLU A 16 6.93 14.39 -8.17
N GLN A 17 6.02 15.36 -8.12
CA GLN A 17 4.64 15.20 -8.55
C GLN A 17 4.45 15.90 -9.88
N LEU A 18 4.13 15.11 -10.91
CA LEU A 18 3.88 15.61 -12.25
C LEU A 18 2.43 16.10 -12.39
N PRO A 19 2.16 17.08 -13.28
CA PRO A 19 0.80 17.48 -13.61
C PRO A 19 -0.03 16.30 -14.12
N ASN A 20 -1.32 16.28 -13.76
CA ASN A 20 -2.24 15.29 -14.31
C ASN A 20 -2.35 15.43 -15.85
N PRO A 21 -2.49 14.30 -16.57
CA PRO A 21 -2.86 14.31 -17.98
C PRO A 21 -4.08 15.18 -18.29
N LEU A 22 -4.12 15.76 -19.49
CA LEU A 22 -5.25 16.59 -19.95
C LEU A 22 -6.58 15.83 -19.82
N GLY A 23 -7.58 16.50 -19.23
CA GLY A 23 -8.93 15.95 -19.07
C GLY A 23 -9.13 15.14 -17.78
N LEU A 24 -8.09 14.88 -16.98
CA LEU A 24 -8.25 14.29 -15.66
C LEU A 24 -8.47 15.36 -14.58
N PRO A 25 -9.37 15.13 -13.61
CA PRO A 25 -9.59 16.05 -12.51
C PRO A 25 -8.35 16.13 -11.61
N ASP A 26 -8.10 17.31 -11.05
CA ASP A 26 -7.22 17.45 -9.90
C ASP A 26 -8.02 17.17 -8.62
N HIS A 27 -7.46 16.35 -7.75
CA HIS A 27 -8.07 15.99 -6.47
C HIS A 27 -7.46 16.75 -5.30
N GLY A 28 -6.44 17.59 -5.52
CA GLY A 28 -5.75 18.35 -4.48
C GLY A 28 -5.07 17.47 -3.45
N ILE A 29 -4.68 16.25 -3.84
CA ILE A 29 -4.01 15.29 -2.96
C ILE A 29 -2.50 15.39 -3.21
N ALA A 30 -1.78 15.86 -2.19
CA ALA A 30 -0.33 15.72 -2.12
C ALA A 30 0.01 14.34 -1.54
N LEU A 31 0.91 13.61 -2.20
CA LEU A 31 1.39 12.31 -1.74
C LEU A 31 2.88 12.42 -1.44
N ASP A 32 3.29 12.04 -0.23
CA ASP A 32 4.71 12.05 0.17
C ASP A 32 5.37 10.66 0.01
N GLY A 33 4.56 9.63 -0.20
CA GLY A 33 5.04 8.26 -0.38
C GLY A 33 3.93 7.24 -0.64
N ILE A 34 4.36 6.04 -1.05
CA ILE A 34 3.51 4.88 -1.31
C ILE A 34 4.13 3.69 -0.59
N SER A 35 3.31 2.94 0.14
CA SER A 35 3.69 1.64 0.68
C SER A 35 2.80 0.56 0.10
N GLU A 36 3.40 -0.55 -0.34
CA GLU A 36 2.70 -1.69 -0.89
C GLU A 36 3.09 -2.96 -0.14
N THR A 37 2.11 -3.79 0.18
CA THR A 37 2.29 -5.00 0.97
C THR A 37 1.47 -6.11 0.34
N TRP A 38 2.13 -7.22 0.01
CA TRP A 38 1.50 -8.32 -0.72
C TRP A 38 1.14 -9.44 0.23
N PHE A 39 -0.08 -9.92 0.09
CA PHE A 39 -0.59 -11.08 0.79
C PHE A 39 -1.11 -12.10 -0.23
N PRO A 40 -0.96 -13.40 0.04
CA PRO A 40 -1.44 -14.45 -0.87
C PRO A 40 -2.97 -14.47 -1.01
N ASN A 41 -3.69 -13.94 -0.02
CA ASN A 41 -5.14 -13.78 -0.04
C ASN A 41 -5.60 -12.79 1.06
N GLU A 42 -6.86 -12.38 0.97
CA GLU A 42 -7.49 -11.47 1.93
C GLU A 42 -7.47 -12.00 3.37
N ALA A 43 -7.70 -13.31 3.57
CA ALA A 43 -7.67 -13.91 4.91
C ALA A 43 -6.29 -13.74 5.60
N THR A 44 -5.21 -13.82 4.82
CA THR A 44 -3.85 -13.62 5.30
C THR A 44 -3.59 -12.16 5.67
N LEU A 45 -4.07 -11.21 4.85
CA LEU A 45 -4.03 -9.79 5.15
C LEU A 45 -4.77 -9.47 6.46
N LEU A 46 -5.99 -10.00 6.62
CA LEU A 46 -6.80 -9.76 7.81
C LEU A 46 -6.15 -10.34 9.07
N SER A 47 -5.63 -11.57 8.98
CA SER A 47 -4.91 -12.22 10.08
C SER A 47 -3.65 -11.43 10.49
N SER A 48 -2.88 -10.95 9.51
CA SER A 48 -1.70 -10.11 9.75
C SER A 48 -2.08 -8.80 10.45
N ALA A 49 -3.13 -8.13 9.99
CA ALA A 49 -3.62 -6.87 10.56
C ALA A 49 -4.17 -7.03 11.99
N GLN A 50 -4.74 -8.19 12.33
CA GLN A 50 -5.27 -8.49 13.66
C GLN A 50 -4.21 -9.03 14.64
N SER A 51 -2.99 -9.28 14.18
CA SER A 51 -1.90 -9.78 15.01
C SER A 51 -1.34 -8.68 15.95
N LEU A 52 -0.60 -9.10 16.98
CA LEU A 52 0.12 -8.17 17.87
C LEU A 52 1.12 -7.29 17.08
N ALA A 53 1.78 -7.87 16.08
CA ALA A 53 2.71 -7.13 15.22
C ALA A 53 1.97 -6.12 14.33
N GLY A 54 0.80 -6.50 13.78
CA GLY A 54 -0.05 -5.59 13.01
C GLY A 54 -0.57 -4.42 13.85
N ALA A 55 -0.95 -4.67 15.10
CA ALA A 55 -1.33 -3.62 16.03
C ALA A 55 -0.16 -2.68 16.38
N ALA A 56 1.04 -3.22 16.58
CA ALA A 56 2.24 -2.43 16.83
C ALA A 56 2.61 -1.56 15.62
N LEU A 57 2.56 -2.11 14.40
CA LEU A 57 2.76 -1.36 13.16
C LEU A 57 1.72 -0.26 12.98
N ALA A 58 0.44 -0.55 13.25
CA ALA A 58 -0.61 0.46 13.17
C ALA A 58 -0.40 1.60 14.18
N ALA A 59 0.14 1.30 15.36
CA ALA A 59 0.50 2.31 16.35
C ALA A 59 1.71 3.15 15.89
N ASP A 60 2.76 2.50 15.38
CA ASP A 60 3.94 3.17 14.83
C ASP A 60 3.59 4.12 13.68
N ASN A 61 2.81 3.63 12.70
CA ASN A 61 2.35 4.42 11.55
C ASN A 61 1.63 5.71 11.96
N ARG A 62 0.89 5.72 13.08
CA ARG A 62 0.18 6.94 13.55
C ARG A 62 1.13 8.06 13.99
N THR A 63 2.41 7.75 14.19
CA THR A 63 3.43 8.74 14.55
C THR A 63 3.80 9.64 13.36
N TYR A 64 3.73 9.11 12.13
CA TYR A 64 4.21 9.80 10.93
C TYR A 64 3.20 9.82 9.76
N VAL A 65 2.13 9.03 9.82
CA VAL A 65 1.06 9.03 8.83
C VAL A 65 -0.14 9.76 9.38
N GLU A 66 -0.35 10.99 8.94
CA GLU A 66 -1.55 11.78 9.28
C GLU A 66 -2.81 11.13 8.68
N ARG A 67 -2.73 10.64 7.43
CA ARG A 67 -3.86 10.04 6.72
C ARG A 67 -3.40 8.88 5.83
N SER A 68 -4.03 7.72 6.00
CA SER A 68 -3.88 6.58 5.08
C SER A 68 -5.19 6.25 4.37
N ARG A 69 -5.08 5.75 3.14
CA ARG A 69 -6.18 5.20 2.34
C ARG A 69 -5.73 3.87 1.77
N LYS A 70 -6.58 2.85 1.89
CA LYS A 70 -6.35 1.52 1.32
C LYS A 70 -7.17 1.41 0.04
N LEU A 71 -6.52 0.97 -1.02
CA LEU A 71 -7.14 0.72 -2.31
C LEU A 71 -6.87 -0.75 -2.66
N PHE A 72 -7.88 -1.41 -3.21
CA PHE A 72 -7.79 -2.78 -3.69
C PHE A 72 -8.02 -2.76 -5.20
N PHE A 73 -7.23 -3.53 -5.94
CA PHE A 73 -7.30 -3.58 -7.39
C PHE A 73 -7.18 -5.03 -7.85
N ASP A 74 -7.86 -5.37 -8.95
CA ASP A 74 -7.60 -6.61 -9.66
C ASP A 74 -6.30 -6.47 -10.46
N GLU A 75 -5.41 -7.46 -10.35
CA GLU A 75 -4.18 -7.48 -11.13
C GLU A 75 -4.49 -7.62 -12.62
N GLN A 76 -4.00 -6.68 -13.43
CA GLN A 76 -4.05 -6.77 -14.89
C GLN A 76 -2.63 -6.86 -15.44
N VAL A 77 -2.33 -7.95 -16.14
CA VAL A 77 -1.04 -8.13 -16.82
C VAL A 77 -1.11 -7.39 -18.16
N LEU A 78 -0.53 -6.19 -18.20
CA LEU A 78 -0.49 -5.38 -19.42
C LEU A 78 0.53 -5.91 -20.45
N PHE A 79 1.63 -6.48 -19.96
CA PHE A 79 2.64 -7.14 -20.78
C PHE A 79 3.11 -8.41 -20.05
N PRO A 80 3.04 -9.60 -20.67
CA PRO A 80 3.59 -10.80 -20.06
C PRO A 80 5.10 -10.65 -19.86
N ALA A 81 5.62 -11.19 -18.75
CA ALA A 81 7.06 -11.21 -18.51
C ALA A 81 7.78 -11.91 -19.69
N PRO A 82 8.95 -11.42 -20.12
CA PRO A 82 9.74 -12.13 -21.13
C PRO A 82 10.04 -13.54 -20.64
N VAL A 83 9.76 -14.53 -21.50
CA VAL A 83 10.06 -15.96 -21.28
C VAL A 83 11.57 -16.18 -21.19
#